data_AF-A0A3N9RTB0-F1
#
_entry.id   AF-A0A3N9RTB0-F1
#
_cell.length_a   1.000
_cell.length_b   1.000
_cell.length_c   1.000
_cell.angle_alpha   90.00
_cell.angle_beta   90.00
_cell.angle_gamma   90.00
#
_symmetry.space_group_name_H-M   'P 1'
#
loop_
_entity.id
_entity.type
_entity.pdbx_description
1 polymer ?
#
loop_
_entity_poly.entity_id
_entity_poly.type
_entity_poly.pdbx_seq_one_letter_code
_entity_poly.pdbx_strand_id
1 'polypeptide(L)'
;MIPSRFLAARSIAGPAGMALLYFATAATTVHISRFSGGVAMIWVSSALLSGYLLTAGRRVWPLTIALCAFASFMATGFFGFGWRVAAQLALVNVGEALMAAIMLKRIFDAYWPGDTLEWLAGYYLGIGLAVPMVSGLAALAVTGMVLEIDPGANFVHWMIGHAVGLLTFLPFTISLSYAVHNGQPVLPDNRRLVAVLAVVAMTVLTAVVFSQPNRPLMLFPVLMVVAAAVWAPCVVTTFLPCVLALIGGMLTMRGEGPVAMMHLDLGDRMQFFEIYIAVTVLFALPVQFEQERRRRQMRELAESEARYRLLSDHVSDIIMHLDADGVIRYVSPSILYVSGYDPAGLVGTNVAELIHPDHLQ
;
A
#
# COMPACT_ATOMS: atom_id res chain seq x y z
N MET A 1 -34.50 -7.19 -3.94
CA MET A 1 -34.74 -5.84 -4.51
C MET A 1 -33.91 -4.85 -3.72
N ILE A 2 -32.74 -4.46 -4.23
CA ILE A 2 -31.82 -3.52 -3.57
C ILE A 2 -32.21 -2.11 -4.01
N PRO A 3 -32.48 -1.15 -3.10
CA PRO A 3 -32.94 0.17 -3.48
C PRO A 3 -31.83 0.97 -4.20
N SER A 4 -32.19 1.45 -5.37
CA SER A 4 -31.45 2.29 -6.31
C SER A 4 -31.27 3.74 -5.81
N ARG A 5 -30.67 3.94 -4.64
CA ARG A 5 -30.35 5.26 -4.09
C ARG A 5 -28.85 5.43 -3.78
N PHE A 6 -27.99 5.30 -4.80
CA PHE A 6 -26.60 5.80 -4.77
C PHE A 6 -26.09 6.22 -6.16
N LEU A 7 -26.97 6.79 -7.00
CA LEU A 7 -26.62 7.30 -8.33
C LEU A 7 -26.05 8.74 -8.33
N ALA A 8 -25.76 9.34 -7.17
CA ALA A 8 -25.37 10.76 -7.06
C ALA A 8 -23.97 11.02 -6.48
N ALA A 9 -23.07 10.03 -6.42
CA ALA A 9 -21.66 10.23 -6.03
C ALA A 9 -20.67 9.71 -7.11
N ARG A 10 -21.04 9.84 -8.40
CA ARG A 10 -20.26 9.32 -9.54
C ARG A 10 -19.14 10.24 -10.06
N SER A 11 -18.89 11.42 -9.48
CA SER A 11 -18.14 12.48 -10.19
C SER A 11 -16.62 12.51 -10.00
N ILE A 12 -16.01 11.72 -9.09
CA ILE A 12 -14.53 11.70 -8.90
C ILE A 12 -13.94 10.28 -9.03
N ALA A 13 -14.73 9.23 -8.74
CA ALA A 13 -14.27 7.84 -8.73
C ALA A 13 -14.29 7.12 -10.10
N GLY A 14 -14.68 7.82 -11.17
CA GLY A 14 -14.75 7.26 -12.52
C GLY A 14 -13.53 7.58 -13.39
N PRO A 15 -13.48 7.06 -14.63
CA PRO A 15 -12.36 7.27 -15.56
C PRO A 15 -12.00 8.74 -15.79
N ALA A 16 -13.01 9.63 -15.89
CA ALA A 16 -12.80 11.06 -16.07
C ALA A 16 -12.21 11.75 -14.83
N GLY A 17 -12.67 11.38 -13.63
CA GLY A 17 -12.12 11.90 -12.38
C GLY A 17 -10.66 11.49 -12.19
N MET A 18 -10.34 10.23 -12.54
CA MET A 18 -8.95 9.75 -12.55
C MET A 18 -8.09 10.52 -13.56
N ALA A 19 -8.57 10.77 -14.78
CA ALA A 19 -7.81 11.53 -15.78
C ALA A 19 -7.56 12.99 -15.36
N LEU A 20 -8.53 13.64 -14.70
CA LEU A 20 -8.35 14.97 -14.12
C LEU A 20 -7.30 14.97 -13.00
N LEU A 21 -7.37 13.99 -12.10
CA LEU A 21 -6.38 13.84 -11.03
C LEU A 21 -4.98 13.59 -11.61
N TYR A 22 -4.86 12.70 -12.60
CA TYR A 22 -3.62 12.43 -13.32
C TYR A 22 -3.06 13.70 -13.96
N PHE A 23 -3.90 14.48 -14.66
CA PHE A 23 -3.48 15.74 -15.27
C PHE A 23 -2.98 16.72 -14.21
N ALA A 24 -3.73 16.91 -13.13
CA ALA A 24 -3.36 17.84 -12.06
C ALA A 24 -2.02 17.47 -11.43
N THR A 25 -1.80 16.19 -11.09
CA THR A 25 -0.53 15.74 -10.52
C THR A 25 0.61 15.80 -11.53
N ALA A 26 0.39 15.40 -12.79
CA ALA A 26 1.41 15.47 -13.83
C ALA A 26 1.82 16.93 -14.10
N ALA A 27 0.85 17.82 -14.34
CA ALA A 27 1.09 19.23 -14.59
C ALA A 27 1.81 19.91 -13.42
N THR A 28 1.38 19.65 -12.17
CA THR A 28 2.01 20.23 -10.98
C THR A 28 3.45 19.75 -10.83
N THR A 29 3.69 18.44 -10.97
CA THR A 29 5.04 17.87 -10.80
C THR A 29 5.99 18.37 -11.89
N VAL A 30 5.52 18.46 -13.13
CA VAL A 30 6.31 18.96 -14.26
C VAL A 30 6.55 20.48 -14.15
N HIS A 31 5.57 21.24 -13.67
CA HIS A 31 5.68 22.70 -13.54
C HIS A 31 6.61 23.12 -12.39
N ILE A 32 6.49 22.44 -11.25
CA ILE A 32 7.19 22.82 -10.02
C ILE A 32 8.59 22.18 -9.96
N SER A 33 8.72 20.93 -10.42
CA SER A 33 9.86 20.08 -10.06
C SER A 33 10.79 19.72 -11.21
N ARG A 34 10.87 20.53 -12.27
CA ARG A 34 11.86 20.38 -13.34
C ARG A 34 13.13 21.16 -13.00
N PHE A 35 14.23 20.43 -12.80
CA PHE A 35 15.55 21.01 -12.60
C PHE A 35 16.50 20.57 -13.72
N SER A 36 17.46 21.43 -14.07
CA SER A 36 18.54 21.14 -15.02
C SER A 36 18.08 20.56 -16.38
N GLY A 37 16.92 20.99 -16.88
CA GLY A 37 16.45 20.72 -18.25
C GLY A 37 15.58 19.47 -18.48
N GLY A 38 15.34 18.62 -17.48
CA GLY A 38 14.78 17.28 -17.72
C GLY A 38 13.49 16.93 -17.00
N VAL A 39 13.64 16.28 -15.84
CA VAL A 39 12.64 15.33 -15.31
C VAL A 39 12.00 15.85 -14.04
N ALA A 40 10.75 15.45 -13.82
CA ALA A 40 9.99 15.71 -12.61
C ALA A 40 10.54 14.92 -11.41
N MET A 41 10.76 15.59 -10.28
CA MET A 41 11.31 15.03 -9.02
C MET A 41 10.61 13.73 -8.56
N ILE A 42 9.31 13.75 -8.28
CA ILE A 42 8.58 12.54 -7.85
C ILE A 42 7.36 12.34 -8.75
N TRP A 43 7.37 11.29 -9.56
CA TRP A 43 6.29 11.04 -10.52
C TRP A 43 5.11 10.31 -9.89
N VAL A 44 4.14 11.07 -9.38
CA VAL A 44 2.96 10.54 -8.65
C VAL A 44 1.91 9.92 -9.58
N SER A 45 1.78 10.45 -10.80
CA SER A 45 0.64 10.15 -11.68
C SER A 45 0.55 8.69 -12.12
N SER A 46 1.69 8.03 -12.35
CA SER A 46 1.72 6.60 -12.71
C SER A 46 1.18 5.73 -11.57
N ALA A 47 1.57 6.02 -10.33
CA ALA A 47 1.10 5.30 -9.14
C ALA A 47 -0.41 5.44 -8.94
N LEU A 48 -0.95 6.64 -9.17
CA LEU A 48 -2.39 6.90 -9.10
C LEU A 48 -3.17 6.07 -10.12
N LEU A 49 -2.72 6.08 -11.38
CA LEU A 49 -3.36 5.31 -12.45
C LEU A 49 -3.25 3.80 -12.19
N SER A 50 -2.08 3.30 -11.77
CA SER A 50 -1.88 1.88 -11.46
C SER A 50 -2.80 1.41 -10.32
N GLY A 51 -2.89 2.17 -9.22
CA GLY A 51 -3.73 1.83 -8.08
C GLY A 51 -5.22 1.85 -8.43
N TYR A 52 -5.65 2.80 -9.27
CA TYR A 52 -7.00 2.83 -9.80
C TYR A 52 -7.29 1.61 -10.69
N LEU A 53 -6.40 1.25 -11.62
CA LEU A 53 -6.61 0.10 -12.51
C LEU A 53 -6.71 -1.23 -11.75
N LEU A 54 -5.94 -1.40 -10.67
CA LEU A 54 -5.97 -2.60 -9.83
C LEU A 54 -7.31 -2.81 -9.11
N THR A 55 -8.01 -1.73 -8.80
CA THR A 55 -9.26 -1.74 -8.03
C THR A 55 -10.49 -1.59 -8.92
N ALA A 56 -10.35 -0.89 -10.04
CA ALA A 56 -11.38 -0.74 -11.05
C ALA A 56 -11.57 -2.03 -11.88
N GLY A 57 -12.82 -2.35 -12.21
CA GLY A 57 -13.13 -3.48 -13.07
C GLY A 57 -12.47 -3.36 -14.46
N ARG A 58 -12.01 -4.49 -15.03
CA ARG A 58 -11.32 -4.54 -16.34
C ARG A 58 -12.08 -3.87 -17.49
N ARG A 59 -13.41 -3.76 -17.39
CA ARG A 59 -14.26 -3.10 -18.40
C ARG A 59 -13.97 -1.62 -18.58
N VAL A 60 -13.53 -0.91 -17.53
CA VAL A 60 -13.26 0.54 -17.60
C VAL A 60 -11.79 0.87 -17.92
N TRP A 61 -10.93 -0.14 -18.01
CA TRP A 61 -9.50 0.06 -18.28
C TRP A 61 -9.24 0.82 -19.59
N PRO A 62 -9.80 0.42 -20.76
CA PRO A 62 -9.47 1.07 -22.03
C PRO A 62 -9.82 2.57 -22.02
N LEU A 63 -10.98 2.93 -21.47
CA LEU A 63 -11.42 4.32 -21.36
C LEU A 63 -10.51 5.12 -20.40
N THR A 64 -10.18 4.54 -19.24
CA THR A 64 -9.32 5.21 -18.25
C THR A 64 -7.92 5.45 -18.80
N ILE A 65 -7.34 4.44 -19.46
CA ILE A 65 -6.03 4.51 -20.11
C ILE A 65 -6.03 5.59 -21.20
N ALA A 66 -7.05 5.62 -22.07
CA ALA A 66 -7.15 6.63 -23.12
C ALA A 66 -7.26 8.06 -22.58
N LEU A 67 -8.10 8.27 -21.56
CA LEU A 67 -8.26 9.60 -20.94
C LEU A 67 -6.99 10.04 -20.19
N CYS A 68 -6.31 9.12 -19.50
CA CYS A 68 -5.05 9.44 -18.82
C CYS A 68 -3.89 9.65 -19.81
N ALA A 69 -3.88 8.95 -20.96
CA ALA A 69 -2.92 9.21 -22.02
C ALA A 69 -3.12 10.60 -22.61
N PHE A 70 -4.38 11.01 -22.84
CA PHE A 70 -4.70 12.36 -23.25
C PHE A 70 -4.29 13.41 -22.20
N ALA A 71 -4.56 13.15 -20.92
CA ALA A 71 -4.09 13.99 -19.82
C ALA A 71 -2.56 14.11 -19.79
N SER A 72 -1.83 13.01 -19.95
CA SER A 72 -0.37 12.98 -20.00
C SER A 72 0.17 13.76 -21.20
N PHE A 73 -0.46 13.62 -22.37
CA PHE A 73 -0.14 14.37 -23.58
C PHE A 73 -0.30 15.88 -23.37
N MET A 74 -1.44 16.30 -22.81
CA MET A 74 -1.69 17.70 -22.49
C MET A 74 -0.68 18.25 -21.46
N ALA A 75 -0.43 17.52 -20.38
CA ALA A 75 0.51 17.95 -19.34
C ALA A 75 1.94 18.10 -19.89
N THR A 76 2.39 17.14 -20.71
CA THR A 76 3.72 17.18 -21.33
C THR A 76 3.82 18.28 -22.39
N GLY A 77 2.76 18.53 -23.16
CA GLY A 77 2.71 19.58 -24.17
C GLY A 77 2.75 20.99 -23.60
N PHE A 78 1.94 21.25 -22.56
CA PHE A 78 1.84 22.58 -21.95
C PHE A 78 2.96 22.91 -20.96
N PHE A 79 3.40 21.93 -20.15
CA PHE A 79 4.33 22.18 -19.04
C PHE A 79 5.67 21.43 -19.20
N GLY A 80 5.70 20.37 -20.01
CA GLY A 80 6.84 19.47 -20.15
C GLY A 80 7.76 19.81 -21.31
N PHE A 81 8.21 18.77 -22.00
CA PHE A 81 9.17 18.85 -23.11
C PHE A 81 8.57 19.33 -24.44
N GLY A 82 7.33 19.85 -24.39
CA GLY A 82 6.63 20.39 -25.54
C GLY A 82 5.96 19.32 -26.42
N TRP A 83 5.26 19.80 -27.45
CA TRP A 83 4.36 18.99 -28.27
C TRP A 83 5.03 17.89 -29.09
N ARG A 84 6.33 18.03 -29.40
CA ARG A 84 7.08 17.09 -30.26
C ARG A 84 7.23 15.70 -29.67
N VAL A 85 7.39 15.62 -28.35
CA VAL A 85 7.58 14.36 -27.62
C VAL A 85 6.38 13.99 -26.75
N ALA A 86 5.37 14.86 -26.68
CA ALA A 86 4.24 14.70 -25.77
C ALA A 86 3.47 13.39 -26.00
N ALA A 87 3.29 12.98 -27.26
CA ALA A 87 2.54 11.76 -27.59
C ALA A 87 3.32 10.50 -27.16
N GLN A 88 4.62 10.47 -27.44
CA GLN A 88 5.51 9.36 -27.10
C GLN A 88 5.67 9.25 -25.59
N LEU A 89 5.88 10.36 -24.88
CA LEU A 89 5.99 10.37 -23.42
C LEU A 89 4.67 10.01 -22.73
N ALA A 90 3.52 10.39 -23.31
CA ALA A 90 2.23 9.93 -22.81
C ALA A 90 2.10 8.40 -22.88
N LEU A 91 2.57 7.79 -23.97
CA LEU A 91 2.60 6.32 -24.10
C LEU A 91 3.57 5.69 -23.10
N VAL A 92 4.74 6.28 -22.87
CA VAL A 92 5.69 5.80 -21.86
C VAL A 92 5.09 5.85 -20.46
N ASN A 93 4.52 6.98 -20.07
CA ASN A 93 3.98 7.19 -18.72
C ASN A 93 2.75 6.31 -18.43
N VAL A 94 1.83 6.19 -19.39
CA VAL A 94 0.66 5.32 -19.23
C VAL A 94 1.04 3.84 -19.37
N GLY A 95 2.01 3.54 -20.23
CA GLY A 95 2.61 2.20 -20.34
C GLY A 95 3.24 1.75 -19.03
N GLU A 96 3.99 2.63 -18.36
CA GLU A 96 4.54 2.38 -17.02
C GLU A 96 3.44 2.03 -16.01
N ALA A 97 2.40 2.86 -15.94
CA ALA A 97 1.29 2.63 -15.01
C ALA A 97 0.58 1.30 -15.29
N LEU A 98 0.39 0.95 -16.57
CA LEU A 98 -0.20 -0.32 -16.98
C LEU A 98 0.70 -1.51 -16.64
N MET A 99 2.01 -1.40 -16.89
CA MET A 99 2.99 -2.43 -16.52
C MET A 99 3.00 -2.65 -15.01
N ALA A 100 3.03 -1.58 -14.20
CA ALA A 100 2.95 -1.68 -12.75
C ALA A 100 1.65 -2.35 -12.28
N ALA A 101 0.50 -1.99 -12.86
CA ALA A 101 -0.78 -2.62 -12.50
C ALA A 101 -0.82 -4.12 -12.86
N ILE A 102 -0.38 -4.49 -14.06
CA ILE A 102 -0.37 -5.90 -14.49
C ILE A 102 0.62 -6.72 -13.65
N MET A 103 1.81 -6.17 -13.41
CA MET A 103 2.87 -6.84 -12.66
C MET A 103 2.47 -7.02 -11.20
N LEU A 104 1.95 -5.97 -10.55
CA LEU A 104 1.51 -6.06 -9.16
C LEU A 104 0.35 -7.02 -8.99
N LYS A 105 -0.60 -7.06 -9.94
CA LYS A 105 -1.66 -8.07 -9.93
C LYS A 105 -1.09 -9.49 -9.96
N ARG A 106 -0.12 -9.76 -10.84
CA ARG A 106 0.52 -11.09 -10.93
C ARG A 106 1.26 -11.46 -9.64
N ILE A 107 1.99 -10.51 -9.04
CA ILE A 107 2.70 -10.71 -7.77
C ILE A 107 1.70 -11.02 -6.64
N PHE A 108 0.59 -10.26 -6.59
CA PHE A 108 -0.45 -10.45 -5.59
C PHE A 108 -1.11 -11.83 -5.74
N ASP A 109 -1.54 -12.20 -6.95
CA ASP A 109 -2.18 -13.50 -7.21
C ASP A 109 -1.25 -14.69 -6.95
N ALA A 110 0.07 -14.52 -7.11
CA ALA A 110 1.05 -15.60 -6.93
C ALA A 110 1.50 -15.82 -5.48
N TYR A 111 1.70 -14.75 -4.71
CA TYR A 111 2.41 -14.82 -3.41
C TYR A 111 1.57 -14.38 -2.22
N TRP A 112 0.55 -13.53 -2.42
CA TRP A 112 -0.28 -13.07 -1.31
C TRP A 112 -1.40 -14.08 -1.00
N PRO A 113 -1.66 -14.45 0.27
CA PRO A 113 -1.08 -13.93 1.51
C PRO A 113 0.08 -14.74 2.11
N GLY A 114 0.47 -15.87 1.50
CA GLY A 114 1.35 -16.87 2.12
C GLY A 114 2.83 -16.48 2.18
N ASP A 115 3.32 -15.86 1.11
CA ASP A 115 4.75 -15.69 0.82
C ASP A 115 5.12 -14.20 0.85
N THR A 116 5.21 -13.65 2.07
CA THR A 116 5.39 -12.21 2.29
C THR A 116 6.73 -11.69 1.76
N LEU A 117 7.80 -12.48 1.84
CA LEU A 117 9.14 -12.06 1.38
C LEU A 117 9.17 -11.95 -0.14
N GLU A 118 8.64 -12.94 -0.84
CA GLU A 118 8.52 -13.02 -2.30
C GLU A 118 7.63 -11.92 -2.83
N TRP A 119 6.52 -11.64 -2.13
CA TRP A 119 5.65 -10.51 -2.44
C TRP A 119 6.40 -9.17 -2.33
N LEU A 120 7.13 -8.95 -1.22
CA LEU A 120 7.92 -7.73 -1.01
C LEU A 120 9.04 -7.60 -2.03
N ALA A 121 9.75 -8.69 -2.34
CA ALA A 121 10.78 -8.72 -3.37
C ALA A 121 10.19 -8.39 -4.75
N GLY A 122 9.05 -8.97 -5.09
CA GLY A 122 8.32 -8.64 -6.32
C GLY A 122 7.89 -7.17 -6.36
N TYR A 123 7.46 -6.61 -5.23
CA TYR A 123 7.11 -5.19 -5.14
C TYR A 123 8.34 -4.29 -5.34
N TYR A 124 9.43 -4.50 -4.60
CA TYR A 124 10.61 -3.63 -4.70
C TYR A 124 11.39 -3.82 -6.01
N LEU A 125 11.68 -5.06 -6.39
CA LEU A 125 12.47 -5.35 -7.59
C LEU A 125 11.62 -5.21 -8.87
N GLY A 126 10.34 -5.53 -8.79
CA GLY A 126 9.44 -5.43 -9.93
C GLY A 126 8.91 -4.02 -10.14
N ILE A 127 8.17 -3.52 -9.16
CA ILE A 127 7.51 -2.22 -9.26
C ILE A 127 8.51 -1.08 -9.02
N GLY A 128 9.41 -1.23 -8.05
CA GLY A 128 10.39 -0.20 -7.72
C GLY A 128 11.62 -0.13 -8.63
N LEU A 129 11.94 -1.20 -9.37
CA LEU A 129 13.15 -1.23 -10.22
C LEU A 129 12.83 -1.60 -11.67
N ALA A 130 12.26 -2.76 -11.95
CA ALA A 130 12.07 -3.25 -13.32
C ALA A 130 11.11 -2.38 -14.15
N VAL A 131 9.99 -1.93 -13.56
CA VAL A 131 9.02 -1.07 -14.25
C VAL A 131 9.63 0.30 -14.61
N PRO A 132 10.23 1.05 -13.66
CA PRO A 132 10.98 2.27 -13.98
C PRO A 132 12.11 2.04 -14.97
N MET A 133 12.81 0.90 -14.93
CA MET A 133 13.89 0.56 -15.87
C MET A 133 13.40 0.55 -17.31
N VAL A 134 12.28 -0.13 -17.55
CA VAL A 134 11.69 -0.21 -18.89
C VAL A 134 11.15 1.15 -19.35
N SER A 135 10.45 1.87 -18.48
CA SER A 135 9.91 3.20 -18.83
C SER A 135 11.02 4.23 -19.04
N GLY A 136 12.08 4.20 -18.23
CA GLY A 136 13.25 5.08 -18.33
C GLY A 136 14.03 4.85 -19.62
N LEU A 137 14.24 3.59 -20.03
CA LEU A 137 14.88 3.27 -21.32
C LEU A 137 14.03 3.75 -22.50
N ALA A 138 12.71 3.60 -22.42
CA ALA A 138 11.80 4.10 -23.45
C ALA A 138 11.79 5.64 -23.49
N ALA A 139 11.78 6.31 -22.34
CA ALA A 139 11.87 7.76 -22.23
C ALA A 139 13.21 8.28 -22.77
N LEU A 140 14.31 7.59 -22.49
CA LEU A 140 15.65 7.90 -23.00
C LEU A 140 15.69 7.84 -24.53
N ALA A 141 15.11 6.81 -25.12
CA ALA A 141 15.04 6.67 -26.58
C ALA A 141 14.25 7.83 -27.23
N VAL A 142 13.16 8.26 -26.60
CA VAL A 142 12.33 9.37 -27.10
C VAL A 142 13.02 10.73 -26.93
N THR A 143 13.61 10.96 -25.75
CA THR A 143 14.19 12.26 -25.39
C THR A 143 15.56 12.46 -26.02
N GLY A 144 16.42 11.43 -26.05
CA GLY A 144 17.76 11.53 -26.62
C GLY A 144 17.80 11.75 -28.14
N MET A 145 16.71 11.46 -28.86
CA MET A 145 16.60 11.76 -30.29
C MET A 145 16.15 13.21 -30.57
N VAL A 146 15.57 13.90 -29.58
CA VAL A 146 14.82 15.14 -29.80
C VAL A 146 15.33 16.30 -28.94
N LEU A 147 15.94 16.01 -27.80
CA LEU A 147 16.38 16.98 -26.81
C LEU A 147 17.90 16.86 -26.62
N GLU A 148 18.56 18.00 -26.51
CA GLU A 148 20.01 18.11 -26.24
C GLU A 148 20.27 18.06 -24.71
N ILE A 149 19.90 16.95 -24.08
CA ILE A 149 20.11 16.71 -22.65
C ILE A 149 21.04 15.52 -22.42
N ASP A 150 21.78 15.52 -21.31
CA ASP A 150 22.67 14.41 -20.95
C ASP A 150 21.87 13.11 -20.79
N PRO A 151 22.09 12.10 -21.65
CA PRO A 151 21.29 10.87 -21.66
C PRO A 151 21.42 10.09 -20.33
N GLY A 152 22.62 10.06 -19.76
CA GLY A 152 22.92 9.31 -18.53
C GLY A 152 22.21 9.90 -17.31
N ALA A 153 22.39 11.20 -17.06
CA ALA A 153 21.73 11.89 -15.96
C ALA A 153 20.20 11.86 -16.12
N ASN A 154 19.67 12.11 -17.32
CA ASN A 154 18.23 12.08 -17.56
C ASN A 154 17.63 10.70 -17.24
N PHE A 155 18.30 9.63 -17.66
CA PHE A 155 17.90 8.27 -17.33
C PHE A 155 17.89 8.01 -15.83
N VAL A 156 18.95 8.39 -15.10
CA VAL A 156 19.02 8.20 -13.64
C VAL A 156 17.94 8.99 -12.90
N HIS A 157 17.72 10.25 -13.28
CA HIS A 157 16.65 11.07 -12.69
C HIS A 157 15.26 10.49 -12.96
N TRP A 158 15.01 9.99 -14.17
CA TRP A 158 13.76 9.29 -14.51
C TRP A 158 13.57 8.05 -13.65
N MET A 159 14.60 7.21 -13.55
CA MET A 159 14.59 5.99 -12.77
C MET A 159 14.20 6.24 -11.31
N ILE A 160 14.91 7.15 -10.63
CA ILE A 160 14.72 7.39 -9.20
C ILE A 160 13.34 8.03 -8.95
N GLY A 161 12.99 9.08 -9.69
CA GLY A 161 11.73 9.80 -9.48
C GLY A 161 10.48 8.96 -9.74
N HIS A 162 10.52 8.08 -10.75
CA HIS A 162 9.42 7.16 -11.04
C HIS A 162 9.38 5.98 -10.07
N ALA A 163 10.53 5.43 -9.67
CA ALA A 163 10.62 4.38 -8.65
C ALA A 163 10.03 4.84 -7.31
N VAL A 164 10.46 6.00 -6.81
CA VAL A 164 9.98 6.57 -5.55
C VAL A 164 8.50 6.92 -5.65
N GLY A 165 8.04 7.45 -6.78
CA GLY A 165 6.63 7.70 -7.06
C GLY A 165 5.78 6.44 -6.93
N LEU A 166 6.19 5.35 -7.59
CA LEU A 166 5.48 4.06 -7.50
C LEU A 166 5.53 3.46 -6.10
N LEU A 167 6.71 3.36 -5.48
CA LEU A 167 6.87 2.74 -4.16
C LEU A 167 6.09 3.48 -3.06
N THR A 168 6.03 4.81 -3.14
CA THR A 168 5.43 5.65 -2.10
C THR A 168 3.91 5.75 -2.26
N PHE A 169 3.43 6.06 -3.47
CA PHE A 169 2.04 6.45 -3.66
C PHE A 169 1.14 5.27 -4.06
N LEU A 170 1.68 4.20 -4.65
CA LEU A 170 0.87 3.08 -5.14
C LEU A 170 0.11 2.35 -4.02
N PRO A 171 0.71 1.98 -2.87
CA PRO A 171 0.02 1.25 -1.81
C PRO A 171 -1.14 2.07 -1.22
N PHE A 172 -0.91 3.37 -1.03
CA PHE A 172 -1.94 4.31 -0.58
C PHE A 172 -3.07 4.43 -1.60
N THR A 173 -2.73 4.57 -2.89
CA THR A 173 -3.72 4.68 -3.97
C THR A 173 -4.61 3.44 -4.04
N ILE A 174 -4.04 2.24 -3.91
CA ILE A 174 -4.81 0.99 -3.89
C ILE A 174 -5.78 0.99 -2.71
N SER A 175 -5.30 1.32 -1.51
CA SER A 175 -6.11 1.37 -0.30
C SER A 175 -7.28 2.36 -0.42
N LEU A 176 -7.00 3.56 -0.92
CA LEU A 176 -7.99 4.61 -1.12
C LEU A 176 -9.00 4.23 -2.22
N SER A 177 -8.52 3.77 -3.38
CA SER A 177 -9.37 3.44 -4.52
C SER A 177 -10.29 2.25 -4.20
N TYR A 178 -9.79 1.27 -3.45
CA TYR A 178 -10.58 0.14 -2.97
C TYR A 178 -11.72 0.61 -2.06
N ALA A 179 -11.44 1.49 -1.10
CA ALA A 179 -12.47 2.03 -0.20
C ALA A 179 -13.53 2.81 -0.98
N VAL A 180 -13.11 3.68 -1.91
CA VAL A 180 -14.00 4.50 -2.73
C VAL A 180 -14.88 3.66 -3.66
N HIS A 181 -14.31 2.68 -4.37
CA HIS A 181 -15.08 1.83 -5.31
C HIS A 181 -16.08 0.92 -4.61
N ASN A 182 -15.76 0.46 -3.40
CA ASN A 182 -16.65 -0.40 -2.62
C ASN A 182 -17.60 0.36 -1.68
N GLY A 183 -17.56 1.71 -1.69
CA GLY A 183 -18.38 2.54 -0.81
C GLY A 183 -18.08 2.33 0.68
N GLN A 184 -16.88 1.86 1.00
CA GLN A 184 -16.45 1.61 2.38
C GLN A 184 -15.82 2.87 2.98
N PRO A 185 -15.95 3.08 4.30
CA PRO A 185 -15.23 4.16 4.97
C PRO A 185 -13.72 3.94 4.83
N VAL A 186 -12.99 4.99 4.43
CA VAL A 186 -11.53 4.93 4.25
C VAL A 186 -10.83 4.57 5.57
N LEU A 187 -11.34 5.08 6.70
CA LEU A 187 -10.82 4.80 8.03
C LEU A 187 -11.81 3.92 8.80
N PRO A 188 -11.34 2.87 9.49
CA PRO A 188 -12.20 2.08 10.36
C PRO A 188 -12.66 2.92 11.56
N ASP A 189 -13.96 2.85 11.87
CA ASP A 189 -14.62 3.72 12.86
C ASP A 189 -13.95 3.65 14.24
N ASN A 190 -13.57 2.45 14.69
CA ASN A 190 -12.93 2.20 15.98
C ASN A 190 -11.48 2.72 16.09
N ARG A 191 -10.85 3.13 14.99
CA ARG A 191 -9.47 3.66 14.98
C ARG A 191 -9.36 5.03 14.31
N ARG A 192 -10.49 5.69 14.05
CA ARG A 192 -10.50 6.98 13.33
C ARG A 192 -9.71 8.07 14.05
N LEU A 193 -9.86 8.20 15.38
CA LEU A 193 -9.10 9.18 16.16
C LEU A 193 -7.59 8.93 16.07
N VAL A 194 -7.17 7.68 16.28
CA VAL A 194 -5.76 7.25 16.20
C VAL A 194 -5.18 7.53 14.81
N ALA A 195 -5.94 7.26 13.75
CA ALA A 195 -5.55 7.56 12.37
C ALA A 195 -5.34 9.07 12.13
N VAL A 196 -6.30 9.90 12.57
CA VAL A 196 -6.20 11.36 12.41
C VAL A 196 -5.02 11.91 13.19
N LEU A 197 -4.84 11.47 14.44
CA LEU A 197 -3.70 11.88 15.27
C LEU A 197 -2.37 11.49 14.65
N ALA A 198 -2.26 10.31 14.04
CA ALA A 198 -1.04 9.87 13.37
C ALA A 198 -0.68 10.78 12.18
N VAL A 199 -1.68 11.14 11.35
CA VAL A 199 -1.48 12.05 10.22
C VAL A 199 -1.10 13.44 10.70
N VAL A 200 -1.82 14.00 11.68
CA VAL A 200 -1.51 15.32 12.25
C VAL A 200 -0.12 15.33 12.86
N ALA A 201 0.24 14.31 13.64
CA ALA A 201 1.57 14.17 14.21
C ALA A 201 2.64 14.10 13.13
N MET A 202 2.44 13.33 12.05
CA MET A 202 3.37 13.26 10.93
C MET A 202 3.51 14.60 10.20
N THR A 203 2.41 15.31 9.97
CA THR A 203 2.40 16.65 9.34
C THR A 203 3.21 17.65 10.18
N VAL A 204 2.92 17.74 11.48
CA VAL A 204 3.62 18.64 12.40
C VAL A 204 5.09 18.25 12.52
N LEU A 205 5.38 16.96 12.70
CA LEU A 205 6.74 16.45 12.82
C LEU A 205 7.56 16.78 11.57
N THR A 206 7.01 16.51 10.38
CA THR A 206 7.70 16.81 9.12
C THR A 206 7.95 18.31 8.98
N ALA A 207 6.96 19.16 9.27
CA ALA A 207 7.13 20.61 9.18
C ALA A 207 8.17 21.15 10.19
N VAL A 208 8.18 20.65 11.42
CA VAL A 208 9.15 21.04 12.45
C VAL A 208 10.56 20.58 12.11
N VAL A 209 10.72 19.36 11.60
CA VAL A 209 12.03 18.81 11.20
C VAL A 209 12.58 19.56 10.00
N PHE A 210 11.77 19.79 8.98
CA PHE A 210 12.18 20.45 7.73
C PHE A 210 12.17 21.98 7.79
N SER A 211 11.84 22.59 8.93
CA SER A 211 12.08 24.02 9.19
C SER A 211 13.39 24.28 9.94
N GLN A 212 14.15 23.23 10.27
CA GLN A 212 15.40 23.32 11.02
C GLN A 212 16.60 22.83 10.20
N PRO A 213 17.80 23.40 10.40
CA PRO A 213 19.00 22.99 9.66
C PRO A 213 19.66 21.70 10.21
N ASN A 214 19.00 20.96 11.10
CA ASN A 214 19.60 19.86 11.86
C ASN A 214 19.36 18.50 11.18
N ARG A 215 20.39 17.99 10.46
CA ARG A 215 20.32 16.76 9.66
C ARG A 215 19.90 15.51 10.45
N PRO A 216 20.42 15.23 11.66
CA PRO A 216 19.93 14.15 12.51
C PRO A 216 18.41 14.09 12.72
N LEU A 217 17.70 15.23 12.68
CA LEU A 217 16.25 15.25 12.90
C LEU A 217 15.46 14.52 11.80
N MET A 218 16.05 14.30 10.62
CA MET A 218 15.42 13.52 9.55
C MET A 218 15.14 12.06 9.94
N LEU A 219 15.72 11.54 11.02
CA LEU A 219 15.39 10.21 11.52
C LEU A 219 13.96 10.15 12.10
N PHE A 220 13.43 11.23 12.66
CA PHE A 220 12.14 11.19 13.34
C PHE A 220 10.95 10.90 12.42
N PRO A 221 10.81 11.51 11.23
CA PRO A 221 9.74 11.13 10.30
C PRO A 221 9.82 9.66 9.88
N VAL A 222 11.02 9.11 9.68
CA VAL A 222 11.22 7.68 9.37
C VAL A 222 10.71 6.80 10.52
N LEU A 223 11.17 7.11 11.74
CA LEU A 223 10.76 6.38 12.95
C LEU A 223 9.25 6.45 13.18
N MET A 224 8.61 7.60 12.88
CA MET A 224 7.16 7.75 12.97
C MET A 224 6.43 6.83 12.00
N VAL A 225 6.86 6.75 10.73
CA VAL A 225 6.24 5.85 9.75
C VAL A 225 6.40 4.38 10.16
N VAL A 226 7.60 3.98 10.59
CA VAL A 226 7.87 2.61 11.03
C VAL A 226 7.08 2.26 12.30
N ALA A 227 7.00 3.19 13.26
CA ALA A 227 6.18 3.00 14.46
C ALA A 227 4.69 2.87 14.11
N ALA A 228 4.18 3.73 13.23
CA ALA A 228 2.80 3.67 12.77
C ALA A 228 2.47 2.33 12.09
N ALA A 229 3.42 1.71 11.39
CA ALA A 229 3.23 0.39 10.76
C ALA A 229 2.83 -0.72 11.75
N VAL A 230 3.11 -0.56 13.05
CA VAL A 230 2.76 -1.55 14.09
C VAL A 230 1.29 -1.44 14.52
N TRP A 231 0.79 -0.22 14.72
CA TRP A 231 -0.51 0.02 15.37
C TRP A 231 -1.56 0.69 14.46
N ALA A 232 -1.15 1.47 13.47
CA ALA A 232 -2.05 2.20 12.60
C ALA A 232 -2.74 1.28 11.57
N PRO A 233 -3.88 1.71 11.00
CA PRO A 233 -4.46 1.07 9.82
C PRO A 233 -3.54 1.17 8.60
N CYS A 234 -3.56 0.17 7.72
CA CYS A 234 -2.71 0.11 6.52
C CYS A 234 -2.79 1.37 5.64
N VAL A 235 -4.00 1.92 5.45
CA VAL A 235 -4.22 3.15 4.68
C VAL A 235 -3.49 4.36 5.28
N VAL A 236 -3.34 4.42 6.60
CA VAL A 236 -2.63 5.50 7.29
C VAL A 236 -1.14 5.32 7.11
N THR A 237 -0.61 4.13 7.41
CA THR A 237 0.82 3.82 7.29
C THR A 237 1.34 4.10 5.87
N THR A 238 0.58 3.73 4.85
CA THR A 238 0.91 3.99 3.44
C THR A 238 0.76 5.46 3.03
N PHE A 239 -0.07 6.24 3.75
CA PHE A 239 -0.24 7.66 3.51
C PHE A 239 0.85 8.52 4.17
N LEU A 240 1.43 8.12 5.31
CA LEU A 240 2.44 8.93 6.01
C LEU A 240 3.68 9.27 5.15
N PRO A 241 4.25 8.34 4.36
CA PRO A 241 5.30 8.68 3.39
C PRO A 241 4.86 9.69 2.32
N CYS A 242 3.59 9.70 1.92
CA CYS A 242 3.06 10.69 0.99
C CYS A 242 3.06 12.09 1.62
N VAL A 243 2.71 12.19 2.92
CA VAL A 243 2.80 13.44 3.70
C VAL A 243 4.26 13.92 3.78
N LEU A 244 5.18 12.99 4.04
CA LEU A 244 6.62 13.27 4.07
C LEU A 244 7.11 13.83 2.73
N ALA A 245 6.78 13.15 1.63
CA ALA A 245 7.16 13.55 0.29
C ALA A 245 6.63 14.95 -0.07
N LEU A 246 5.36 15.22 0.26
CA LEU A 246 4.73 16.50 -0.03
C LEU A 246 5.34 17.66 0.77
N ILE A 247 5.38 17.54 2.10
CA ILE A 247 5.80 18.64 2.99
C ILE A 247 7.33 18.80 2.96
N GLY A 248 8.06 17.70 3.11
CA GLY A 248 9.52 17.70 3.09
C GLY A 248 10.08 18.14 1.74
N GLY A 249 9.45 17.70 0.63
CA GLY A 249 9.83 18.13 -0.71
C GLY A 249 9.59 19.63 -0.91
N MET A 250 8.41 20.13 -0.52
CA MET A 250 8.07 21.55 -0.64
C MET A 250 9.02 22.45 0.16
N LEU A 251 9.35 22.08 1.40
CA LEU A 251 10.29 22.85 2.24
C LEU A 251 11.71 22.80 1.70
N THR A 252 12.17 21.63 1.26
CA THR A 252 13.49 21.47 0.63
C THR A 252 13.61 22.34 -0.62
N MET A 253 12.56 22.41 -1.44
CA MET A 253 12.51 23.27 -2.63
C MET A 253 12.53 24.77 -2.31
N ARG A 254 12.00 25.17 -1.15
CA ARG A 254 12.05 26.56 -0.67
C ARG A 254 13.41 26.94 -0.08
N GLY A 255 14.37 26.02 -0.05
CA GLY A 255 15.67 26.23 0.56
C GLY A 255 15.67 26.04 2.08
N GLU A 256 14.61 25.46 2.64
CA GLU A 256 14.48 25.22 4.07
C GLU A 256 14.82 23.77 4.43
N GLY A 257 15.28 23.58 5.67
CA GLY A 257 15.45 22.27 6.25
C GLY A 257 16.80 21.61 6.01
N PRO A 258 16.95 20.36 6.50
CA PRO A 258 18.24 19.69 6.60
C PRO A 258 18.85 19.32 5.24
N VAL A 259 18.02 19.02 4.24
CA VAL A 259 18.45 18.65 2.88
C VAL A 259 18.84 19.90 2.08
N ALA A 260 18.09 20.99 2.21
CA ALA A 260 18.40 22.24 1.52
C ALA A 260 19.76 22.83 1.94
N MET A 261 20.18 22.58 3.19
CA MET A 261 21.45 23.05 3.76
C MET A 261 22.65 22.13 3.44
N MET A 262 22.50 21.18 2.52
CA MET A 262 23.62 20.38 2.01
C MET A 262 24.36 21.15 0.92
N HIS A 263 25.70 21.12 0.95
CA HIS A 263 26.55 21.75 -0.07
C HIS A 263 26.61 20.90 -1.35
N LEU A 264 25.45 20.65 -1.94
CA LEU A 264 25.23 19.87 -3.15
C LEU A 264 24.47 20.72 -4.17
N ASP A 265 24.47 20.33 -5.44
CA ASP A 265 23.56 20.91 -6.42
C ASP A 265 22.11 20.55 -6.08
N LEU A 266 21.15 21.34 -6.59
CA LEU A 266 19.73 21.13 -6.33
C LEU A 266 19.27 19.73 -6.78
N GLY A 267 19.76 19.23 -7.92
CA GLY A 267 19.45 17.87 -8.39
C GLY A 267 19.86 16.79 -7.40
N ASP A 268 21.09 16.86 -6.89
CA ASP A 268 21.64 15.90 -5.92
C ASP A 268 20.91 15.95 -4.57
N ARG A 269 20.53 17.16 -4.11
CA ARG A 269 19.69 17.33 -2.90
C ARG A 269 18.36 16.61 -3.04
N MET A 270 17.75 16.70 -4.22
CA MET A 270 16.45 16.08 -4.48
C MET A 270 16.57 14.56 -4.61
N GLN A 271 17.62 14.06 -5.27
CA GLN A 271 17.92 12.62 -5.28
C GLN A 271 18.15 12.08 -3.87
N PHE A 272 18.88 12.80 -3.01
CA PHE A 272 19.05 12.42 -1.61
C PHE A 272 17.69 12.31 -0.90
N PHE A 273 16.81 13.29 -1.10
CA PHE A 273 15.48 13.31 -0.49
C PHE A 273 14.58 12.17 -1.02
N GLU A 274 14.64 11.87 -2.31
CA GLU A 274 13.95 10.74 -2.94
C GLU A 274 14.42 9.40 -2.34
N ILE A 275 15.74 9.19 -2.25
CA ILE A 275 16.32 7.99 -1.62
C ILE A 275 15.88 7.89 -0.16
N TYR A 276 15.85 9.01 0.56
CA TYR A 276 15.36 9.06 1.94
C TYR A 276 13.89 8.61 2.06
N ILE A 277 13.00 9.02 1.15
CA ILE A 277 11.61 8.53 1.10
C ILE A 277 11.57 7.05 0.74
N ALA A 278 12.33 6.62 -0.28
CA ALA A 278 12.37 5.22 -0.70
C ALA A 278 12.80 4.30 0.44
N VAL A 279 13.82 4.70 1.21
CA VAL A 279 14.28 3.99 2.40
C VAL A 279 13.19 3.95 3.48
N THR A 280 12.46 5.06 3.68
CA THR A 280 11.34 5.10 4.63
C THR A 280 10.27 4.07 4.28
N VAL A 281 9.89 3.98 3.00
CA VAL A 281 8.93 3.00 2.50
C VAL A 281 9.49 1.58 2.62
N LEU A 282 10.78 1.38 2.30
CA LEU A 282 11.47 0.10 2.37
C LEU A 282 11.41 -0.52 3.78
N PHE A 283 11.52 0.31 4.82
CA PHE A 283 11.41 -0.13 6.21
C PHE A 283 9.96 -0.27 6.69
N ALA A 284 9.04 0.57 6.22
CA ALA A 284 7.67 0.59 6.72
C ALA A 284 6.79 -0.54 6.16
N LEU A 285 6.86 -0.81 4.86
CA LEU A 285 5.98 -1.80 4.22
C LEU A 285 6.17 -3.23 4.76
N PRO A 286 7.40 -3.75 4.97
CA PRO A 286 7.56 -5.12 5.47
C PRO A 286 6.91 -5.30 6.84
N VAL A 287 7.08 -4.33 7.73
CA VAL A 287 6.44 -4.32 9.05
C VAL A 287 4.92 -4.32 8.90
N GLN A 288 4.37 -3.45 8.03
CA GLN A 288 2.93 -3.36 7.82
C GLN A 288 2.33 -4.66 7.25
N PHE A 289 2.98 -5.26 6.26
CA PHE A 289 2.49 -6.49 5.61
C PHE A 289 2.56 -7.70 6.53
N GLU A 290 3.64 -7.84 7.30
CA GLU A 290 3.77 -8.90 8.30
C GLU A 290 2.73 -8.75 9.41
N GLN A 291 2.45 -7.52 9.85
CA GLN A 291 1.37 -7.26 10.81
C GLN A 291 0.00 -7.63 10.26
N GLU A 292 -0.28 -7.32 8.99
CA GLU A 292 -1.56 -7.66 8.36
C GLU A 292 -1.72 -9.18 8.19
N ARG A 293 -0.65 -9.87 7.80
CA ARG A 293 -0.62 -11.35 7.74
C ARG A 293 -0.92 -11.96 9.10
N ARG A 294 -0.26 -11.50 10.17
CA ARG A 294 -0.51 -11.98 11.54
C ARG A 294 -1.94 -11.72 12.01
N ARG A 295 -2.47 -10.52 11.76
CA ARG A 295 -3.87 -10.18 12.09
C ARG A 295 -4.84 -11.07 11.35
N ARG A 296 -4.59 -11.38 10.09
CA ARG A 296 -5.40 -12.29 9.29
C ARG A 296 -5.36 -13.72 9.84
N GLN A 297 -4.17 -14.26 10.12
CA GLN A 297 -4.01 -15.59 10.72
C GLN A 297 -4.72 -15.71 12.07
N MET A 298 -4.61 -14.69 12.94
CA MET A 298 -5.34 -14.67 14.21
C MET A 298 -6.86 -14.63 14.03
N ARG A 299 -7.37 -13.91 13.04
CA ARG A 299 -8.82 -13.89 12.72
C ARG A 299 -9.29 -15.25 12.19
N GLU A 300 -8.56 -15.83 11.25
CA GLU A 300 -8.89 -17.15 10.69
C GLU A 300 -8.85 -18.25 11.77
N LEU A 301 -7.90 -18.19 12.70
CA LEU A 301 -7.84 -19.08 13.86
C LEU A 301 -9.06 -18.88 14.78
N ALA A 302 -9.38 -17.65 15.14
CA ALA A 302 -10.52 -17.34 16.01
C ALA A 302 -11.86 -17.77 15.38
N GLU A 303 -12.03 -17.59 14.07
CA GLU A 303 -13.21 -18.04 13.33
C GLU A 303 -13.31 -19.58 13.28
N SER A 304 -12.18 -20.27 13.11
CA SER A 304 -12.10 -21.73 13.17
C SER A 304 -12.45 -22.26 14.55
N GLU A 305 -11.88 -21.68 15.61
CA GLU A 305 -12.20 -22.03 17.00
C GLU A 305 -13.68 -21.81 17.33
N ALA A 306 -14.25 -20.68 16.93
CA ALA A 306 -15.67 -20.39 17.11
C ALA A 306 -16.55 -21.42 16.37
N ARG A 307 -16.16 -21.81 15.15
CA ARG A 307 -16.88 -22.82 14.38
C ARG A 307 -16.78 -24.21 15.00
N TYR A 308 -15.61 -24.59 15.50
CA TYR A 308 -15.42 -25.87 16.20
C TYR A 308 -16.26 -25.93 17.47
N ARG A 309 -16.28 -24.86 18.27
CA ARG A 309 -17.13 -24.77 19.47
C ARG A 309 -18.61 -24.92 19.12
N LEU A 310 -19.10 -24.20 18.11
CA LEU A 310 -20.50 -24.33 17.67
C LEU A 310 -20.85 -25.74 17.20
N LEU A 311 -19.95 -26.43 16.50
CA LEU A 311 -20.19 -27.82 16.10
C LEU A 311 -20.23 -28.74 17.31
N SER A 312 -19.24 -28.66 18.20
CA SER A 312 -19.13 -29.51 19.37
C SER A 312 -20.29 -29.31 20.37
N ASP A 313 -20.76 -28.07 20.52
CA ASP A 313 -21.87 -27.72 21.42
C ASP A 313 -23.23 -28.23 20.91
N HIS A 314 -23.35 -28.54 19.61
CA HIS A 314 -24.59 -28.95 18.97
C HIS A 314 -24.59 -30.39 18.43
N VAL A 315 -23.51 -31.15 18.59
CA VAL A 315 -23.48 -32.57 18.27
C VAL A 315 -24.23 -33.35 19.36
N SER A 316 -25.17 -34.21 18.95
CA SER A 316 -25.94 -35.07 19.87
C SER A 316 -25.10 -36.20 20.48
N ASP A 317 -24.03 -36.63 19.81
CA ASP A 317 -23.09 -37.62 20.33
C ASP A 317 -22.15 -37.00 21.37
N ILE A 318 -21.66 -37.82 22.30
CA ILE A 318 -20.65 -37.42 23.28
C ILE A 318 -19.28 -37.43 22.59
N ILE A 319 -18.59 -36.29 22.59
CA ILE A 319 -17.20 -36.17 22.18
C ILE A 319 -16.37 -36.00 23.46
N MET A 320 -15.45 -36.93 23.73
CA MET A 320 -14.44 -36.79 24.77
C MET A 320 -13.04 -36.69 24.17
N HIS A 321 -12.25 -35.76 24.67
CA HIS A 321 -10.81 -35.69 24.42
C HIS A 321 -10.07 -36.09 25.69
N LEU A 322 -9.25 -37.13 25.59
CA LEU A 322 -8.49 -37.72 26.68
C LEU A 322 -7.00 -37.44 26.44
N ASP A 323 -6.22 -37.27 27.51
CA ASP A 323 -4.77 -37.34 27.39
C ASP A 323 -4.25 -38.79 27.39
N ALA A 324 -2.91 -38.94 27.33
CA ALA A 324 -2.26 -40.24 27.25
C ALA A 324 -2.51 -41.14 28.48
N ASP A 325 -2.86 -40.56 29.64
CA ASP A 325 -3.15 -41.27 30.88
C ASP A 325 -4.66 -41.54 31.05
N GLY A 326 -5.48 -41.18 30.05
CA GLY A 326 -6.93 -41.35 30.08
C GLY A 326 -7.67 -40.27 30.87
N VAL A 327 -7.01 -39.17 31.24
CA VAL A 327 -7.65 -38.06 31.94
C VAL A 327 -8.45 -37.22 30.95
N ILE A 328 -9.71 -36.94 31.29
CA ILE A 328 -10.62 -36.17 30.44
C ILE A 328 -10.17 -34.70 30.39
N ARG A 329 -9.78 -34.24 29.20
CA ARG A 329 -9.37 -32.85 28.92
C ARG A 329 -10.49 -32.00 28.35
N TYR A 330 -11.44 -32.63 27.67
CA TYR A 330 -12.65 -31.99 27.18
C TYR A 330 -13.75 -33.03 27.05
N VAL A 331 -14.98 -32.62 27.34
CA VAL A 331 -16.20 -33.40 27.05
C VAL A 331 -17.27 -32.45 26.51
N SER A 332 -17.96 -32.85 25.44
CA SER A 332 -19.01 -32.03 24.82
C SER A 332 -20.23 -31.86 25.73
N PRO A 333 -20.99 -30.75 25.62
CA PRO A 333 -22.20 -30.51 26.43
C PRO A 333 -23.28 -31.60 26.31
N SER A 334 -23.28 -32.37 25.22
CA SER A 334 -24.17 -33.51 25.00
C SER A 334 -24.12 -34.57 26.10
N ILE A 335 -23.00 -34.70 26.84
CA ILE A 335 -22.89 -35.61 27.98
C ILE A 335 -23.98 -35.37 29.03
N LEU A 336 -24.37 -34.12 29.27
CA LEU A 336 -25.43 -33.80 30.22
C LEU A 336 -26.78 -34.38 29.78
N TYR A 337 -27.07 -34.32 28.49
CA TYR A 337 -28.34 -34.80 27.94
C TYR A 337 -28.35 -36.33 27.75
N VAL A 338 -27.20 -36.93 27.43
CA VAL A 338 -27.08 -38.35 27.12
C VAL A 338 -26.88 -39.20 28.38
N SER A 339 -26.06 -38.75 29.34
CA SER A 339 -25.71 -39.52 30.54
C SER A 339 -26.03 -38.81 31.86
N GLY A 340 -26.41 -37.53 31.84
CA GLY A 340 -26.77 -36.76 33.03
C GLY A 340 -25.59 -36.16 33.80
N TYR A 341 -24.35 -36.42 33.38
CA TYR A 341 -23.16 -35.87 34.02
C TYR A 341 -22.92 -34.42 33.62
N ASP A 342 -22.50 -33.59 34.58
CA ASP A 342 -22.05 -32.24 34.31
C ASP A 342 -20.69 -32.26 33.59
N PRO A 343 -20.57 -31.67 32.37
CA PRO A 343 -19.31 -31.58 31.65
C PRO A 343 -18.16 -31.02 32.50
N ALA A 344 -18.43 -29.99 33.31
CA ALA A 344 -17.41 -29.33 34.11
C ALA A 344 -16.89 -30.21 35.27
N GLY A 345 -17.72 -31.12 35.77
CA GLY A 345 -17.37 -32.07 36.83
C GLY A 345 -16.54 -33.27 36.35
N LEU A 346 -16.56 -33.56 35.05
CA LEU A 346 -15.80 -34.67 34.45
C LEU A 346 -14.41 -34.28 33.96
N VAL A 347 -14.16 -33.00 33.68
CA VAL A 347 -12.83 -32.56 33.24
C VAL A 347 -11.84 -32.74 34.40
N GLY A 348 -10.78 -33.51 34.16
CA GLY A 348 -9.76 -33.86 35.16
C GLY A 348 -9.96 -35.22 35.85
N THR A 349 -11.05 -35.93 35.59
CA THR A 349 -11.23 -37.33 36.08
C THR A 349 -10.68 -38.33 35.07
N ASN A 350 -10.32 -39.54 35.52
CA ASN A 350 -9.92 -40.60 34.60
C ASN A 350 -11.17 -41.23 33.96
N VAL A 351 -11.14 -41.44 32.64
CA VAL A 351 -12.28 -42.03 31.91
C VAL A 351 -12.61 -43.45 32.41
N ALA A 352 -11.63 -44.18 32.94
CA ALA A 352 -11.83 -45.53 33.49
C ALA A 352 -12.83 -45.55 34.64
N GLU A 353 -12.97 -44.45 35.40
CA GLU A 353 -13.94 -44.34 36.49
C GLU A 353 -15.40 -44.28 36.00
N LEU A 354 -15.60 -43.96 34.72
CA LEU A 354 -16.92 -43.91 34.08
C LEU A 354 -17.27 -45.21 33.35
N ILE A 355 -16.30 -46.11 33.17
CA ILE A 355 -16.47 -47.39 32.46
C ILE A 355 -16.83 -48.46 33.50
N HIS A 356 -17.83 -49.29 33.19
CA HIS A 356 -18.25 -50.36 34.09
C HIS A 356 -17.08 -51.36 34.34
N PRO A 357 -16.85 -51.84 35.58
CA PRO A 357 -15.68 -52.64 35.94
C PRO A 357 -15.44 -53.86 35.06
N ASP A 358 -16.50 -54.52 34.61
CA ASP A 358 -16.44 -55.69 33.72
C ASP A 358 -15.86 -55.40 32.32
N HIS A 359 -15.70 -54.12 31.97
CA HIS A 359 -15.16 -53.64 30.69
C HIS A 359 -13.81 -52.95 30.81
N LEU A 360 -13.23 -52.87 32.02
CA LEU A 360 -11.85 -52.47 32.23
C LEU A 360 -10.96 -53.71 32.03
N GLN A 361 -10.29 -53.80 30.88
CA GLN A 361 -9.33 -54.87 30.56
C GLN A 361 -7.91 -54.51 30.91
#